data_AF-A0A6M2ETZ8-F1
#
_entry.id   AF-A0A6M2ETZ8-F1
#
_cell.length_a   1.000
_cell.length_b   1.000
_cell.length_c   1.000
_cell.angle_alpha   90.00
_cell.angle_beta   90.00
_cell.angle_gamma   90.00
#
_symmetry.space_group_name_H-M   'P 1'
#
loop_
_entity.id
_entity.type
_entity.pdbx_description
1 polymer ?
#
loop_
_entity_poly.entity_id
_entity_poly.type
_entity_poly.pdbx_seq_one_letter_code
_entity_poly.pdbx_strand_id
1 'polypeptide(L)'
;MDNYRFHCCFICVDADIPVLDQHVEQRVDSMIDAGLLGEVYEIYNYNAEYTRGLRQAIGVREFDNFLRVYMSDEKGHDSTGSLFVQSKNKDVKLLKDNTREILHSSDDNQLKILLAEAIDKVKANTRRLVRVQKRRLTRLQTFFGWNIHYVDATEFISCKSDELWAGQVVSSAVNVIRAFLTEERSAVPDLETRVGRGMKSVERNLWTQYICKACGNRVLRGAHEWEQHKQGRGHRKRICRLRKSQGHSYSLVEQEVISNSS
;
A
#
# COMPACT_ATOMS: atom_id res chain seq x y z
N MET A 1 -15.60 23.53 10.06
CA MET A 1 -15.76 22.60 11.20
C MET A 1 -15.18 21.27 10.78
N ASP A 2 -14.24 20.75 11.57
CA ASP A 2 -13.55 19.50 11.24
C ASP A 2 -14.50 18.33 11.46
N ASN A 3 -14.92 17.69 10.36
CA ASN A 3 -16.04 16.76 10.31
C ASN A 3 -15.66 15.35 10.78
N TYR A 4 -15.01 15.23 11.95
CA TYR A 4 -14.67 13.93 12.55
C TYR A 4 -15.85 13.41 13.36
N ARG A 5 -16.16 12.10 13.22
CA ARG A 5 -17.19 11.44 14.05
C ARG A 5 -16.79 11.37 15.53
N PHE A 6 -15.49 11.36 15.81
CA PHE A 6 -14.92 11.28 17.15
C PHE A 6 -13.76 12.26 17.29
N HIS A 7 -13.45 12.65 18.52
CA HIS A 7 -12.21 13.33 18.85
C HIS A 7 -11.06 12.31 18.76
N CYS A 8 -10.28 12.36 17.68
CA CYS A 8 -9.26 11.36 17.39
C CYS A 8 -7.85 11.92 17.57
N CYS A 9 -6.98 11.13 18.21
CA CYS A 9 -5.53 11.32 18.19
C CYS A 9 -4.92 10.35 17.18
N PHE A 10 -4.26 10.85 16.14
CA PHE A 10 -3.59 10.01 15.14
C PHE A 10 -2.10 9.94 15.42
N ILE A 11 -1.59 8.74 15.68
CA ILE A 11 -0.16 8.47 15.85
C ILE A 11 0.29 7.59 14.68
N CYS A 12 1.30 8.03 13.96
CA CYS A 12 1.93 7.29 12.88
C CYS A 12 3.34 6.90 13.30
N VAL A 13 3.59 5.61 13.51
CA VAL A 13 4.95 5.09 13.63
C VAL A 13 5.57 5.07 12.24
N ASP A 14 6.59 5.88 12.04
CA ASP A 14 7.26 6.06 10.76
C ASP A 14 8.74 5.74 10.84
N ALA A 15 9.35 5.44 9.70
CA ALA A 15 10.78 5.24 9.60
C ALA A 15 11.30 5.61 8.21
N ASP A 16 12.61 5.77 8.12
CA ASP A 16 13.30 6.09 6.89
C ASP A 16 13.14 4.98 5.84
N ILE A 17 12.96 5.41 4.58
CA ILE A 17 12.68 4.49 3.47
C ILE A 17 13.80 3.44 3.27
N PRO A 18 15.10 3.79 3.32
CA PRO A 18 16.17 2.79 3.17
C PRO A 18 16.13 1.71 4.26
N VAL A 19 15.85 2.11 5.51
CA VAL A 19 15.75 1.19 6.66
C VAL A 19 14.52 0.30 6.52
N LEU A 20 13.38 0.86 6.11
CA LEU A 20 12.17 0.08 5.80
C LEU A 20 12.36 -0.89 4.64
N ASP A 21 13.08 -0.48 3.58
CA ASP A 21 13.35 -1.34 2.44
C ASP A 21 14.16 -2.57 2.88
N GLN A 22 15.25 -2.37 3.63
CA GLN A 22 16.05 -3.48 4.17
C GLN A 22 15.23 -4.37 5.11
N HIS A 23 14.42 -3.77 5.99
CA HIS A 23 13.56 -4.52 6.89
C HIS A 23 12.51 -5.36 6.14
N VAL A 24 11.89 -4.82 5.09
CA VAL A 24 10.93 -5.54 4.25
C VAL A 24 11.58 -6.75 3.59
N GLU A 25 12.79 -6.59 3.04
CA GLU A 25 13.54 -7.70 2.44
C GLU A 25 13.73 -8.85 3.45
N GLN A 26 14.32 -8.54 4.61
CA GLN A 26 14.57 -9.51 5.68
C GLN A 26 13.29 -10.16 6.20
N ARG A 27 12.21 -9.37 6.33
CA ARG A 27 10.93 -9.86 6.82
C ARG A 27 10.32 -10.84 5.84
N VAL A 28 10.37 -10.57 4.53
CA VAL A 28 9.87 -11.52 3.53
C VAL A 28 10.67 -12.81 3.58
N ASP A 29 12.00 -12.74 3.68
CA ASP A 29 12.85 -13.94 3.82
C ASP A 29 12.43 -14.76 5.07
N SER A 30 12.26 -14.09 6.21
CA SER A 30 11.77 -14.71 7.44
C SER A 30 10.36 -15.31 7.30
N MET A 31 9.48 -14.68 6.52
CA MET A 31 8.14 -15.20 6.23
C MET A 31 8.20 -16.47 5.39
N ILE A 32 9.09 -16.54 4.40
CA ILE A 32 9.32 -17.76 3.60
C ILE A 32 9.82 -18.88 4.51
N ASP A 33 10.81 -18.60 5.35
CA ASP A 33 11.38 -19.57 6.29
C ASP A 33 10.34 -20.09 7.30
N ALA A 34 9.42 -19.22 7.73
CA ALA A 34 8.31 -19.57 8.62
C ALA A 34 7.25 -20.47 7.94
N GLY A 35 7.13 -20.41 6.61
CA GLY A 35 6.23 -21.26 5.83
C GLY A 35 5.14 -20.52 5.05
N LEU A 36 5.35 -19.24 4.69
CA LEU A 36 4.42 -18.45 3.89
C LEU A 36 3.90 -19.20 2.65
N LEU A 37 4.79 -19.91 1.94
CA LEU A 37 4.40 -20.62 0.72
C LEU A 37 3.42 -21.77 0.99
N GLY A 38 3.51 -22.42 2.15
CA GLY A 38 2.54 -23.40 2.60
C GLY A 38 1.15 -22.79 2.80
N GLU A 39 1.08 -21.64 3.47
CA GLU A 39 -0.18 -20.89 3.65
C GLU A 39 -0.78 -20.46 2.31
N VAL A 40 0.06 -19.99 1.38
CA VAL A 40 -0.38 -19.59 0.03
C VAL A 40 -0.90 -20.79 -0.77
N TYR A 41 -0.26 -21.95 -0.63
CA TYR A 41 -0.70 -23.19 -1.27
C TYR A 41 -2.08 -23.64 -0.77
N GLU A 42 -2.37 -23.52 0.53
CA GLU A 42 -3.67 -23.90 1.09
C GLU A 42 -4.85 -23.14 0.48
N ILE A 43 -4.64 -21.86 0.17
CA ILE A 43 -5.64 -20.97 -0.44
C ILE A 43 -5.57 -20.94 -1.97
N TYR A 44 -4.57 -21.59 -2.56
CA TYR A 44 -4.35 -21.61 -3.99
C TYR A 44 -5.52 -22.26 -4.72
N ASN A 45 -5.92 -21.64 -5.83
CA ASN A 45 -6.91 -22.20 -6.73
C ASN A 45 -6.56 -21.76 -8.15
N TYR A 46 -6.34 -22.74 -9.02
CA TYR A 46 -5.90 -22.57 -10.39
C TYR A 46 -6.79 -21.62 -11.22
N ASN A 47 -8.10 -21.58 -10.94
CA ASN A 47 -9.10 -20.78 -11.67
C ASN A 47 -9.52 -19.49 -10.93
N ALA A 48 -8.73 -19.02 -9.97
CA ALA A 48 -9.14 -17.92 -9.11
C ALA A 48 -8.97 -16.52 -9.71
N GLU A 49 -9.89 -15.62 -9.38
CA GLU A 49 -9.74 -14.18 -9.64
C GLU A 49 -8.96 -13.49 -8.51
N TYR A 50 -7.79 -12.94 -8.84
CA TYR A 50 -6.90 -12.23 -7.89
C TYR A 50 -7.26 -10.75 -7.66
N THR A 51 -8.51 -10.36 -7.97
CA THR A 51 -8.99 -8.97 -7.87
C THR A 51 -9.92 -8.74 -6.69
N ARG A 52 -10.21 -9.76 -5.88
CA ARG A 52 -11.20 -9.67 -4.79
C ARG A 52 -10.73 -10.39 -3.52
N GLY A 53 -11.09 -9.81 -2.37
CA GLY A 53 -10.93 -10.44 -1.06
C GLY A 53 -9.48 -10.81 -0.71
N LEU A 54 -9.33 -11.92 0.00
CA LEU A 54 -8.03 -12.44 0.50
C LEU A 54 -7.01 -12.65 -0.63
N ARG A 55 -7.46 -12.95 -1.85
CA ARG A 55 -6.59 -13.21 -3.00
C ARG A 55 -5.85 -11.96 -3.52
N GLN A 56 -6.19 -10.77 -3.02
CA GLN A 56 -5.43 -9.55 -3.29
C GLN A 56 -4.19 -9.39 -2.40
N ALA A 57 -4.03 -10.26 -1.38
CA ALA A 57 -2.87 -10.20 -0.51
C ALA A 57 -1.57 -10.42 -1.30
N ILE A 58 -0.55 -9.62 -0.98
CA ILE A 58 0.79 -9.76 -1.55
C ILE A 58 1.37 -11.09 -1.10
N GLY A 59 1.90 -11.86 -2.05
CA GLY A 59 2.29 -13.27 -1.87
C GLY A 59 1.44 -14.17 -2.75
N VAL A 60 0.12 -13.97 -2.75
CA VAL A 60 -0.80 -14.95 -3.35
C VAL A 60 -0.69 -14.98 -4.88
N ARG A 61 -0.71 -13.81 -5.53
CA ARG A 61 -0.60 -13.73 -6.99
C ARG A 61 0.84 -13.92 -7.46
N GLU A 62 1.80 -13.50 -6.65
CA GLU A 62 3.22 -13.58 -6.96
C GLU A 62 3.68 -15.04 -7.11
N PHE A 63 3.16 -15.94 -6.29
CA PHE A 63 3.47 -17.38 -6.36
C PHE A 63 2.63 -18.16 -7.39
N ASP A 64 1.67 -17.56 -8.11
CA ASP A 64 0.78 -18.30 -9.03
C ASP A 64 1.54 -19.11 -10.09
N ASN A 65 2.53 -18.48 -10.74
CA ASN A 65 3.31 -19.14 -11.78
C ASN A 65 4.11 -20.33 -11.23
N PHE A 66 4.74 -20.15 -10.06
CA PHE A 66 5.47 -21.23 -9.41
C PHE A 66 4.54 -22.39 -9.05
N LEU A 67 3.41 -22.12 -8.39
CA LEU A 67 2.46 -23.14 -7.96
C LEU A 67 1.83 -23.88 -9.15
N ARG A 68 1.61 -23.18 -10.26
CA ARG A 68 1.07 -23.77 -11.50
C ARG A 68 2.02 -24.82 -12.08
N VAL A 69 3.32 -24.53 -12.12
CA VAL A 69 4.34 -25.48 -12.61
C VAL A 69 4.55 -26.60 -11.59
N TYR A 70 4.70 -26.26 -10.32
CA TYR A 70 4.87 -27.22 -9.23
C TYR A 70 3.75 -28.29 -9.20
N MET A 71 2.49 -27.87 -9.33
CA MET A 71 1.35 -28.81 -9.39
C MET A 71 1.25 -29.62 -10.69
N SER A 72 1.90 -29.17 -11.77
CA SER A 72 1.87 -29.88 -13.05
C SER A 72 2.92 -31.00 -13.07
N ASP A 73 4.08 -30.80 -12.46
CA ASP A 73 5.12 -31.82 -12.32
C ASP A 73 4.68 -33.00 -11.43
N GLU A 74 3.93 -32.74 -10.35
CA GLU A 74 3.45 -33.83 -9.46
C GLU A 74 2.38 -34.72 -10.10
N LYS A 75 1.66 -34.24 -11.13
CA LYS A 75 0.60 -35.02 -11.81
C LYS A 75 1.11 -35.95 -12.90
N GLY A 76 2.41 -35.97 -13.18
CA GLY A 76 3.02 -36.85 -14.18
C GLY A 76 3.14 -38.32 -13.76
N HIS A 77 2.86 -38.67 -12.50
CA HIS A 77 3.22 -39.98 -11.96
C HIS A 77 2.09 -40.88 -11.45
N ASP A 78 0.83 -40.45 -11.41
CA ASP A 78 -0.26 -41.31 -10.94
C ASP A 78 -1.53 -41.21 -11.80
N SER A 79 -1.68 -42.17 -12.70
CA SER A 79 -2.90 -42.43 -13.45
C SER A 79 -3.89 -43.21 -12.60
N THR A 80 -4.47 -42.62 -11.55
CA THR A 80 -5.72 -43.14 -10.98
C THR A 80 -6.50 -42.00 -10.34
N GLY A 81 -7.55 -41.54 -11.03
CA GLY A 81 -8.50 -40.59 -10.45
C GLY A 81 -9.19 -41.21 -9.23
N SER A 82 -8.92 -40.69 -8.05
CA SER A 82 -9.79 -40.89 -6.90
C SER A 82 -9.61 -39.78 -5.84
N LEU A 83 -10.68 -39.00 -5.67
CA LEU A 83 -11.18 -38.49 -4.38
C LEU A 83 -10.16 -37.81 -3.43
N PHE A 84 -9.66 -36.63 -3.80
CA PHE A 84 -8.74 -35.85 -2.97
C PHE A 84 -9.47 -34.94 -1.95
N VAL A 85 -9.96 -35.49 -0.83
CA VAL A 85 -10.54 -34.69 0.27
C VAL A 85 -9.81 -34.87 1.61
N GLN A 86 -8.74 -35.68 1.71
CA GLN A 86 -8.12 -35.96 3.02
C GLN A 86 -6.60 -35.74 3.18
N SER A 87 -5.87 -35.11 2.26
CA SER A 87 -4.40 -35.00 2.39
C SER A 87 -3.79 -33.59 2.27
N LYS A 88 -4.50 -32.50 2.60
CA LYS A 88 -3.90 -31.15 2.54
C LYS A 88 -2.72 -30.95 3.51
N ASN A 89 -2.78 -31.49 4.73
CA ASN A 89 -1.74 -31.24 5.75
C ASN A 89 -0.39 -31.91 5.43
N LYS A 90 -0.41 -33.07 4.76
CA LYS A 90 0.81 -33.79 4.37
C LYS A 90 1.50 -33.07 3.21
N ASP A 91 0.73 -32.58 2.25
CA ASP A 91 1.22 -31.85 1.08
C ASP A 91 1.79 -30.48 1.45
N VAL A 92 1.21 -29.79 2.43
CA VAL A 92 1.74 -28.52 2.95
C VAL A 92 3.09 -28.72 3.65
N LYS A 93 3.26 -29.83 4.37
CA LYS A 93 4.55 -30.19 4.99
C LYS A 93 5.60 -30.49 3.93
N LEU A 94 5.24 -31.33 2.96
CA LEU A 94 6.08 -31.70 1.83
C LEU A 94 6.50 -30.46 1.03
N LEU A 95 5.57 -29.55 0.74
CA LEU A 95 5.87 -28.30 0.04
C LEU A 95 6.86 -27.44 0.85
N LYS A 96 6.68 -27.33 2.18
CA LYS A 96 7.58 -26.55 3.03
C LYS A 96 9.02 -27.12 3.00
N ASP A 97 9.15 -28.43 3.04
CA ASP A 97 10.45 -29.11 3.03
C ASP A 97 11.08 -28.99 1.62
N ASN A 98 10.30 -29.24 0.57
CA ASN A 98 10.71 -29.07 -0.83
C ASN A 98 11.10 -27.62 -1.15
N THR A 99 10.45 -26.61 -0.56
CA THR A 99 10.76 -25.19 -0.82
C THR A 99 12.20 -24.86 -0.40
N ARG A 100 12.63 -25.37 0.76
CA ARG A 100 14.01 -25.19 1.23
C ARG A 100 14.99 -25.93 0.34
N GLU A 101 14.67 -27.16 -0.04
CA GLU A 101 15.52 -27.95 -0.94
C GLU A 101 15.65 -27.30 -2.33
N ILE A 102 14.57 -26.77 -2.90
CA ILE A 102 14.57 -26.06 -4.20
C ILE A 102 15.44 -24.79 -4.13
N LEU A 103 15.40 -24.05 -3.02
CA LEU A 103 16.24 -22.86 -2.85
C LEU A 103 17.73 -23.20 -2.69
N HIS A 104 18.03 -24.33 -2.04
CA HIS A 104 19.40 -24.77 -1.75
C HIS A 104 19.98 -25.72 -2.81
N SER A 105 19.23 -26.12 -3.84
CA SER A 105 19.73 -26.99 -4.89
C SER A 105 20.83 -26.31 -5.72
N SER A 106 21.90 -27.05 -6.03
CA SER A 106 23.02 -26.55 -6.83
C SER A 106 22.67 -26.32 -8.30
N ASP A 107 21.65 -27.01 -8.81
CA ASP A 107 21.17 -26.85 -10.19
C ASP A 107 20.10 -25.78 -10.28
N ASP A 108 20.23 -24.89 -11.27
CA ASP A 108 19.22 -23.88 -11.59
C ASP A 108 18.07 -24.50 -12.39
N ASN A 109 17.21 -25.22 -11.69
CA ASN A 109 15.96 -25.74 -12.23
C ASN A 109 14.94 -24.60 -12.43
N GLN A 110 14.03 -24.74 -13.41
CA GLN A 110 12.95 -23.80 -13.70
C GLN A 110 12.12 -23.45 -12.45
N LEU A 111 11.83 -24.43 -11.57
CA LEU A 111 11.10 -24.20 -10.33
C LEU A 111 11.83 -23.26 -9.37
N LYS A 112 13.14 -23.39 -9.24
CA LYS A 112 13.98 -22.51 -8.40
C LYS A 112 13.97 -21.08 -8.91
N ILE A 113 14.08 -20.90 -10.23
CA ILE A 113 14.01 -19.59 -10.89
C ILE A 113 12.65 -18.94 -10.65
N LEU A 114 11.56 -19.66 -10.86
CA LEU A 114 10.20 -19.15 -10.65
C LEU A 114 9.92 -18.82 -9.18
N LEU A 115 10.43 -19.62 -8.25
CA LEU A 115 10.30 -19.39 -6.83
C LEU A 115 11.05 -18.13 -6.39
N ALA A 116 12.31 -17.98 -6.81
CA ALA A 116 13.11 -16.78 -6.52
C ALA A 116 12.46 -15.52 -7.12
N GLU A 117 12.01 -15.58 -8.38
CA GLU A 117 11.32 -14.46 -9.03
C GLU A 117 10.02 -14.09 -8.28
N ALA A 118 9.27 -15.07 -7.78
CA ALA A 118 8.08 -14.83 -6.98
C ALA A 118 8.41 -14.15 -5.65
N ILE A 119 9.45 -14.60 -4.93
CA ILE A 119 9.93 -13.98 -3.69
C ILE A 119 10.35 -12.53 -3.94
N ASP A 120 11.10 -12.27 -5.00
CA ASP A 120 11.52 -10.91 -5.39
C ASP A 120 10.32 -10.01 -5.73
N LYS A 121 9.29 -10.56 -6.38
CA LYS A 121 8.03 -9.83 -6.62
C LYS A 121 7.31 -9.50 -5.32
N VAL A 122 7.27 -10.40 -4.35
CA VAL A 122 6.68 -10.14 -3.02
C VAL A 122 7.43 -8.99 -2.32
N LYS A 123 8.75 -9.04 -2.33
CA LYS A 123 9.62 -7.99 -1.79
C LYS A 123 9.37 -6.63 -2.47
N ALA A 124 9.40 -6.61 -3.80
CA ALA A 124 9.18 -5.39 -4.58
C ALA A 124 7.77 -4.80 -4.39
N ASN A 125 6.73 -5.64 -4.38
CA ASN A 125 5.35 -5.20 -4.18
C ASN A 125 5.10 -4.72 -2.75
N THR A 126 5.74 -5.33 -1.76
CA THR A 126 5.69 -4.87 -0.35
C THR A 126 6.37 -3.51 -0.20
N ARG A 127 7.56 -3.32 -0.78
CA ARG A 127 8.25 -2.01 -0.83
C ARG A 127 7.42 -0.94 -1.54
N ARG A 128 6.71 -1.30 -2.62
CA ARG A 128 5.77 -0.41 -3.30
C ARG A 128 4.58 -0.06 -2.41
N LEU A 129 4.03 -1.02 -1.68
CA LEU A 129 2.92 -0.80 -0.75
C LEU A 129 3.31 0.18 0.36
N VAL A 130 4.49 0.03 0.97
CA VAL A 130 5.02 0.97 1.97
C VAL A 130 5.04 2.39 1.42
N ARG A 131 5.56 2.60 0.20
CA ARG A 131 5.57 3.92 -0.45
C ARG A 131 4.17 4.47 -0.72
N VAL A 132 3.22 3.61 -1.08
CA VAL A 132 1.81 4.00 -1.27
C VAL A 132 1.17 4.42 0.06
N GLN A 133 1.43 3.68 1.14
CA GLN A 133 0.94 4.00 2.48
C GLN A 133 1.50 5.33 2.97
N LYS A 134 2.82 5.55 2.89
CA LYS A 134 3.45 6.85 3.25
C LYS A 134 2.83 8.00 2.47
N ARG A 135 2.71 7.88 1.13
CA ARG A 135 2.03 8.91 0.32
C ARG A 135 0.59 9.14 0.75
N ARG A 136 -0.15 8.09 1.10
CA ARG A 136 -1.54 8.22 1.56
C ARG A 136 -1.61 9.01 2.86
N LEU A 137 -0.72 8.75 3.82
CA LEU A 137 -0.63 9.48 5.08
C LEU A 137 -0.29 10.96 4.85
N THR A 138 0.71 11.26 4.02
CA THR A 138 1.03 12.64 3.64
C THR A 138 -0.15 13.34 2.99
N ARG A 139 -0.93 12.63 2.15
CA ARG A 139 -2.15 13.18 1.55
C ARG A 139 -3.24 13.44 2.60
N LEU A 140 -3.43 12.57 3.59
CA LEU A 140 -4.38 12.78 4.68
C LEU A 140 -4.07 14.06 5.45
N GLN A 141 -2.81 14.25 5.83
CA GLN A 141 -2.37 15.48 6.50
C GLN A 141 -2.49 16.70 5.59
N THR A 142 -1.99 16.62 4.36
CA THR A 142 -1.89 17.78 3.45
C THR A 142 -3.26 18.22 2.92
N PHE A 143 -4.16 17.30 2.59
CA PHE A 143 -5.43 17.62 1.93
C PHE A 143 -6.63 17.63 2.86
N PHE A 144 -6.61 16.82 3.92
CA PHE A 144 -7.74 16.67 4.83
C PHE A 144 -7.47 17.29 6.21
N GLY A 145 -6.29 17.88 6.44
CA GLY A 145 -5.97 18.56 7.68
C GLY A 145 -5.85 17.63 8.89
N TRP A 146 -5.62 16.33 8.66
CA TRP A 146 -5.47 15.37 9.75
C TRP A 146 -4.23 15.72 10.59
N ASN A 147 -4.42 15.91 11.89
CA ASN A 147 -3.32 16.12 12.83
C ASN A 147 -2.68 14.76 13.17
N ILE A 148 -1.69 14.38 12.36
CA ILE A 148 -0.96 13.12 12.51
C ILE A 148 0.36 13.39 13.22
N HIS A 149 0.55 12.76 14.39
CA HIS A 149 1.79 12.77 15.15
C HIS A 149 2.71 11.66 14.67
N TYR A 150 3.82 12.01 14.04
CA TYR A 150 4.81 11.04 13.58
C TYR A 150 5.78 10.69 14.71
N VAL A 151 6.01 9.39 14.89
CA VAL A 151 6.95 8.84 15.86
C VAL A 151 7.98 8.03 15.08
N ASP A 152 9.24 8.44 15.17
CA ASP A 152 10.33 7.81 14.43
C ASP A 152 10.76 6.50 15.08
N ALA A 153 10.76 5.42 14.28
CA ALA A 153 11.20 4.08 14.65
C ALA A 153 12.43 3.62 13.85
N THR A 154 13.11 4.53 13.13
CA THR A 154 14.24 4.20 12.25
C THR A 154 15.38 3.49 12.99
N GLU A 155 15.80 4.03 14.13
CA GLU A 155 16.87 3.44 14.95
C GLU A 155 16.48 2.06 15.50
N PHE A 156 15.23 1.92 15.96
CA PHE A 156 14.72 0.63 16.42
C PHE A 156 14.73 -0.41 15.29
N ILE A 157 14.26 -0.07 14.10
CA ILE A 157 14.19 -1.04 12.99
C ILE A 157 15.60 -1.47 12.57
N SER A 158 16.59 -0.57 12.67
CA SER A 158 17.98 -0.83 12.33
C SER A 158 18.67 -1.76 13.35
N CYS A 159 18.45 -1.55 14.65
CA CYS A 159 19.15 -2.25 15.73
C CYS A 159 18.34 -3.39 16.39
N LYS A 160 17.01 -3.43 16.17
CA LYS A 160 16.05 -4.39 16.76
C LYS A 160 16.15 -4.54 18.29
N SER A 161 16.50 -3.48 19.00
CA SER A 161 16.60 -3.48 20.47
C SER A 161 15.29 -3.04 21.13
N ASP A 162 14.76 -3.88 22.03
CA ASP A 162 13.52 -3.61 22.76
C ASP A 162 13.63 -2.36 23.65
N GLU A 163 14.82 -2.04 24.16
CA GLU A 163 15.06 -0.83 24.96
C GLU A 163 14.88 0.45 24.13
N LEU A 164 15.35 0.44 22.87
CA LEU A 164 15.18 1.57 21.95
C LEU A 164 13.72 1.76 21.57
N TRP A 165 12.96 0.66 21.36
CA TRP A 165 11.53 0.74 21.11
C TRP A 165 10.78 1.41 22.27
N ALA A 166 11.05 0.95 23.50
CA ALA A 166 10.42 1.50 24.70
C ALA A 166 10.79 2.98 24.91
N GLY A 167 12.07 3.32 24.76
CA GLY A 167 12.60 4.66 25.00
C GLY A 167 12.21 5.68 23.93
N GLN A 168 12.24 5.31 22.65
CA GLN A 168 12.03 6.27 21.55
C GLN A 168 10.60 6.25 21.02
N VAL A 169 10.05 5.07 20.77
CA VAL A 169 8.73 4.95 20.11
C VAL A 169 7.61 4.99 21.13
N VAL A 170 7.64 4.10 22.12
CA VAL A 170 6.56 4.00 23.12
C VAL A 170 6.49 5.26 23.96
N SER A 171 7.62 5.74 24.49
CA SER A 171 7.63 6.95 25.32
C SER A 171 7.12 8.18 24.56
N SER A 172 7.50 8.36 23.30
CA SER A 172 7.01 9.45 22.46
C SER A 172 5.50 9.34 22.20
N ALA A 173 5.02 8.15 21.84
CA ALA A 173 3.59 7.91 21.64
C ALA A 173 2.78 8.17 22.92
N VAL A 174 3.27 7.72 24.08
CA VAL A 174 2.61 7.96 25.37
C VAL A 174 2.58 9.45 25.71
N ASN A 175 3.64 10.21 25.43
CA ASN A 175 3.64 11.66 25.64
C ASN A 175 2.56 12.36 24.80
N VAL A 176 2.41 11.96 23.53
CA VAL A 176 1.34 12.46 22.64
C VAL A 176 -0.04 12.13 23.20
N ILE A 177 -0.25 10.88 23.64
CA ILE A 177 -1.53 10.45 24.22
C ILE A 177 -1.84 11.22 25.50
N ARG A 178 -0.85 11.40 26.40
CA ARG A 178 -1.04 12.17 27.64
C ARG A 178 -1.44 13.61 27.32
N ALA A 179 -0.74 14.27 26.39
CA ALA A 179 -1.07 15.63 25.97
C ALA A 179 -2.52 15.73 25.46
N PHE A 180 -2.91 14.81 24.57
CA PHE A 180 -4.27 14.73 24.02
C PHE A 180 -5.35 14.58 25.12
N LEU A 181 -5.14 13.68 26.09
CA LEU A 181 -6.07 13.47 27.20
C LEU A 181 -6.11 14.66 28.18
N THR A 182 -5.01 15.40 28.34
CA THR A 182 -4.97 16.59 29.20
C THR A 182 -5.60 17.82 28.55
N GLU A 183 -5.47 17.98 27.23
CA GLU A 183 -6.14 19.04 26.47
C GLU A 183 -7.66 18.92 26.60
N GLU A 184 -8.18 17.69 26.56
CA GLU A 184 -9.60 17.36 26.77
C GLU A 184 -10.10 17.72 28.18
N ARG A 185 -9.27 17.57 29.22
CA ARG A 185 -9.61 17.98 30.59
C ARG A 185 -9.58 19.49 30.81
N SER A 186 -8.84 20.24 30.00
CA SER A 186 -8.75 21.71 30.11
C SER A 186 -9.90 22.45 29.42
N ALA A 187 -10.66 21.76 28.55
CA ALA A 187 -11.81 22.29 27.83
C ALA A 187 -13.12 22.20 28.63
N VAL A 188 -13.10 22.64 29.89
CA VAL A 188 -14.34 22.99 30.64
C VAL A 188 -14.96 24.22 29.94
N PRO A 189 -16.28 24.31 29.73
CA PRO A 189 -16.88 25.36 28.92
C PRO A 189 -16.92 26.66 29.71
N ASP A 190 -15.90 27.50 29.57
CA ASP A 190 -16.05 28.92 29.82
C ASP A 190 -16.37 29.59 28.48
N LEU A 191 -17.55 30.21 28.47
CA LEU A 191 -18.08 30.98 27.37
C LEU A 191 -17.11 32.14 27.11
N GLU A 192 -16.68 32.23 25.85
CA GLU A 192 -15.88 33.31 25.27
C GLU A 192 -14.36 33.26 25.47
N THR A 193 -13.69 33.47 24.33
CA THR A 193 -12.27 33.85 24.19
C THR A 193 -11.26 32.72 24.05
N ARG A 194 -11.31 32.00 22.91
CA ARG A 194 -10.07 31.60 22.22
C ARG A 194 -10.21 31.76 20.71
N VAL A 195 -9.79 32.93 20.22
CA VAL A 195 -9.28 33.09 18.84
C VAL A 195 -7.99 32.27 18.75
N GLY A 196 -8.16 30.96 18.57
CA GLY A 196 -7.08 30.04 18.24
C GLY A 196 -6.67 30.29 16.80
N ARG A 197 -5.36 30.46 16.60
CA ARG A 197 -4.64 30.62 15.33
C ARG A 197 -5.00 29.51 14.34
N GLY A 198 -6.18 29.62 13.73
CA GLY A 198 -6.65 28.74 12.69
C GLY A 198 -5.76 28.91 11.49
N MET A 199 -4.86 27.95 11.27
CA MET A 199 -4.20 27.78 9.99
C MET A 199 -5.33 27.72 8.96
N LYS A 200 -5.44 28.76 8.12
CA LYS A 200 -6.55 28.93 7.19
C LYS A 200 -6.77 27.61 6.48
N SER A 201 -7.88 26.96 6.82
CA SER A 201 -8.47 25.92 6.00
C SER A 201 -8.60 26.53 4.61
N VAL A 202 -7.65 26.21 3.72
CA VAL A 202 -7.86 26.41 2.30
C VAL A 202 -9.01 25.49 2.00
N GLU A 203 -10.19 26.07 1.88
CA GLU A 203 -11.45 25.41 1.54
C GLU A 203 -11.23 24.73 0.18
N ARG A 204 -10.75 23.50 0.24
CA ARG A 204 -10.41 22.72 -0.94
C ARG A 204 -11.65 21.94 -1.28
N ASN A 205 -12.37 22.45 -2.30
CA ASN A 205 -13.43 21.73 -2.98
C ASN A 205 -12.85 20.49 -3.70
N LEU A 206 -12.50 19.46 -2.92
CA LEU A 206 -12.01 18.14 -3.36
C LEU A 206 -13.09 17.38 -4.15
N TRP A 207 -14.33 17.84 -4.07
CA TRP A 207 -15.49 17.28 -4.74
C TRP A 207 -15.73 17.87 -6.14
N THR A 208 -15.04 18.95 -6.51
CA THR A 208 -15.15 19.49 -7.87
C THR A 208 -14.51 18.54 -8.86
N GLN A 209 -15.28 18.07 -9.85
CA GLN A 209 -14.80 17.14 -10.85
C GLN A 209 -14.30 17.89 -12.09
N TYR A 210 -13.04 17.68 -12.45
CA TYR A 210 -12.43 18.20 -13.67
C TYR A 210 -12.25 17.07 -14.69
N ILE A 211 -12.57 17.32 -15.96
CA ILE A 211 -12.45 16.31 -17.02
C ILE A 211 -11.47 16.80 -18.08
N CYS A 212 -10.35 16.10 -18.25
CA CYS A 212 -9.40 16.39 -19.31
C CYS A 212 -9.77 15.64 -20.60
N LYS A 213 -10.40 16.33 -21.56
CA LYS A 213 -10.73 15.75 -22.87
C LYS A 213 -9.48 15.34 -23.67
N ALA A 214 -8.40 16.13 -23.59
CA ALA A 214 -7.11 15.82 -24.24
C ALA A 214 -6.45 14.52 -23.73
N CYS A 215 -6.89 14.01 -22.58
CA CYS A 215 -6.39 12.78 -21.99
C CYS A 215 -7.41 11.63 -22.02
N GLY A 216 -8.38 11.69 -22.94
CA GLY A 216 -9.42 10.66 -23.08
C GLY A 216 -10.47 10.75 -21.99
N ASN A 217 -10.98 11.96 -21.73
CA ASN A 217 -11.96 12.25 -20.68
C ASN A 217 -11.53 11.80 -19.29
N ARG A 218 -10.24 11.97 -18.97
CA ARG A 218 -9.72 11.62 -17.64
C ARG A 218 -10.38 12.50 -16.58
N VAL A 219 -11.05 11.86 -15.64
CA VAL A 219 -11.68 12.50 -14.48
C VAL A 219 -10.64 12.74 -13.38
N LEU A 220 -10.59 13.96 -12.86
CA LEU A 220 -9.68 14.44 -11.81
C LEU A 220 -10.53 15.08 -10.71
N ARG A 221 -10.25 14.78 -9.44
CA ARG A 221 -11.10 15.23 -8.33
C ARG A 221 -10.37 16.31 -7.54
N GLY A 222 -10.95 17.51 -7.53
CA GLY A 222 -10.42 18.71 -6.90
C GLY A 222 -9.42 19.48 -7.77
N ALA A 223 -9.35 20.79 -7.53
CA ALA A 223 -8.51 21.72 -8.29
C ALA A 223 -7.02 21.36 -8.23
N HIS A 224 -6.58 20.74 -7.13
CA HIS A 224 -5.18 20.34 -6.97
C HIS A 224 -4.77 19.19 -7.90
N GLU A 225 -5.60 18.14 -8.02
CA GLU A 225 -5.32 17.04 -8.96
C GLU A 225 -5.40 17.54 -10.41
N TRP A 226 -6.32 18.46 -10.70
CA TRP A 226 -6.42 19.13 -12.00
C TRP A 226 -5.15 19.90 -12.37
N GLU A 227 -4.66 20.74 -11.45
CA GLU A 227 -3.48 21.56 -11.70
C GLU A 227 -2.22 20.71 -11.88
N GLN A 228 -2.01 19.70 -11.02
CA GLN A 228 -0.92 18.75 -11.20
C GLN A 228 -0.99 17.98 -12.52
N HIS A 229 -2.20 17.59 -12.94
CA HIS A 229 -2.41 16.90 -14.20
C HIS A 229 -1.98 17.76 -15.40
N LYS A 230 -2.39 19.04 -15.45
CA LYS A 230 -1.99 19.98 -16.51
C LYS A 230 -0.47 20.13 -16.60
N GLN A 231 0.21 20.15 -15.45
CA GLN A 231 1.67 20.26 -15.37
C GLN A 231 2.39 18.93 -15.70
N GLY A 232 1.68 17.80 -15.73
CA GLY A 232 2.23 16.49 -16.02
C GLY A 232 2.85 16.36 -17.42
N ARG A 233 4.01 15.72 -17.52
CA ARG A 233 4.72 15.49 -18.82
C ARG A 233 3.83 14.79 -19.86
N GLY A 234 3.01 13.83 -19.42
CA GLY A 234 2.10 13.09 -20.30
C GLY A 234 1.00 13.95 -20.89
N HIS A 235 0.37 14.80 -20.08
CA HIS A 235 -0.64 15.76 -20.52
C HIS A 235 -0.03 16.77 -21.51
N ARG A 236 1.10 17.39 -21.15
CA ARG A 236 1.82 18.34 -22.01
C ARG A 236 2.17 17.74 -23.38
N LYS A 237 2.66 16.49 -23.43
CA LYS A 237 2.95 15.82 -24.71
C LYS A 237 1.70 15.62 -25.57
N ARG A 238 0.55 15.26 -24.97
CA ARG A 238 -0.71 15.09 -25.70
C ARG A 238 -1.24 16.42 -26.24
N ILE A 239 -1.22 17.47 -25.43
CA ILE A 239 -1.60 18.83 -25.86
C ILE A 239 -0.69 19.32 -27.00
N CYS A 240 0.63 19.13 -26.90
CA CYS A 240 1.54 19.49 -27.99
C CYS A 240 1.27 18.73 -29.29
N ARG A 241 0.86 17.45 -29.22
CA ARG A 241 0.47 16.67 -30.42
C ARG A 241 -0.85 17.19 -31.00
N LEU A 242 -1.84 17.46 -30.17
CA LEU A 242 -3.13 18.00 -30.59
C LEU A 242 -3.00 19.37 -31.28
N ARG A 243 -2.16 20.26 -30.72
CA ARG A 243 -1.83 21.56 -31.31
C ARG A 243 -1.11 21.46 -32.67
N LYS A 244 -0.37 20.37 -32.91
CA LYS A 244 0.30 20.11 -34.20
C LYS A 244 -0.65 19.51 -35.25
N SER A 245 -1.65 18.73 -34.83
CA SER A 245 -2.62 18.11 -35.74
C SER A 245 -3.79 19.01 -36.14
N GLN A 246 -4.12 20.03 -35.32
CA GLN A 246 -5.24 20.95 -35.56
C GLN A 246 -4.70 22.38 -35.45
N GLY A 247 -4.51 23.05 -36.59
CA GLY A 247 -3.91 24.38 -36.66
C GLY A 247 -4.64 25.42 -35.80
N HIS A 248 -3.88 26.16 -34.98
CA HIS A 248 -4.12 27.49 -34.40
C HIS A 248 -5.56 27.94 -34.05
N SER A 249 -6.41 27.06 -33.53
CA SER A 249 -7.71 27.46 -32.96
C SER A 249 -8.17 26.45 -31.91
N TYR A 250 -7.70 26.59 -30.66
CA TYR A 250 -8.36 25.92 -29.54
C TYR A 250 -7.96 26.51 -28.18
N SER A 251 -8.72 27.49 -27.68
CA SER A 251 -8.62 27.97 -26.29
C SER A 251 -9.73 27.41 -25.38
N LEU A 252 -10.42 26.33 -25.76
CA LEU A 252 -11.65 25.91 -25.07
C LEU A 252 -11.82 24.38 -24.96
N VAL A 253 -10.82 23.65 -24.40
CA VAL A 253 -11.00 22.22 -24.01
C VAL A 253 -10.98 21.96 -22.51
N GLU A 254 -11.14 22.99 -21.68
CA GLU A 254 -11.19 22.83 -20.23
C GLU A 254 -12.63 23.12 -19.80
N GLN A 255 -13.43 22.08 -19.57
CA GLN A 255 -14.77 22.23 -19.00
C GLN A 255 -14.71 21.82 -17.53
N GLU A 256 -15.02 22.79 -16.67
CA GLU A 256 -15.36 22.57 -15.27
C GLU A 256 -16.80 22.03 -15.23
N VAL A 257 -17.01 20.85 -14.64
CA VAL A 257 -18.36 20.36 -14.33
C VAL A 257 -18.50 20.45 -12.83
N ILE A 258 -19.12 21.54 -12.37
CA ILE A 258 -19.49 21.71 -10.96
C ILE A 258 -20.74 20.85 -10.71
N SER A 259 -20.55 19.58 -10.40
CA SER A 259 -21.63 18.75 -9.85
C SER A 259 -21.77 19.06 -8.36
N ASN A 260 -22.52 20.12 -8.03
CA ASN A 260 -23.06 20.29 -6.68
C ASN A 260 -24.10 19.19 -6.48
N SER A 261 -23.75 18.16 -5.71
CA SER A 261 -24.70 17.13 -5.30
C SER A 261 -25.30 17.59 -3.98
N SER A 262 -26.61 17.87 -4.00
CA SER A 262 -27.47 18.03 -2.83
C SER A 262 -27.47 16.80 -1.94
#